data_AF-A0A2V8TCT6-F1
#
_entry.id   AF-A0A2V8TCT6-F1
#
_cell.length_a   1.000
_cell.length_b   1.000
_cell.length_c   1.000
_cell.angle_alpha   90.00
_cell.angle_beta   90.00
_cell.angle_gamma   90.00
#
_symmetry.space_group_name_H-M   'P 1'
#
loop_
_entity.id
_entity.type
_entity.pdbx_description
1 polymer ?
#
loop_
_entity_poly.entity_id
_entity_poly.type
_entity_poly.pdbx_seq_one_letter_code
_entity_poly.pdbx_strand_id
1 'polypeptide(L)' 'MSKQASIERQFVREIRAIPDEYLPNLLQIVRLYRDSVALKPAEECFREGWRDALRGETIAVSELWEGIDAE' A
#
# COMPACT_ATOMS: atom_id res chain seq x y z
N MET A 1 -4.47 26.45 -13.75
CA MET A 1 -3.79 25.12 -13.68
C MET A 1 -4.03 24.54 -12.30
N SER A 2 -4.38 23.25 -12.18
CA SER A 2 -4.56 22.61 -10.88
C SER A 2 -3.23 22.46 -10.13
N LYS A 3 -3.24 22.59 -8.81
CA LYS A 3 -2.06 22.40 -7.93
C LYS A 3 -1.41 21.04 -8.16
N GLN A 4 -2.22 20.01 -8.41
CA GLN A 4 -1.79 18.64 -8.75
C GLN A 4 -0.91 18.61 -10.00
N ALA A 5 -1.38 19.21 -11.09
CA ALA A 5 -0.68 19.25 -12.37
C ALA A 5 0.63 20.06 -12.30
N SER A 6 0.75 20.97 -11.33
CA SER A 6 2.01 21.70 -11.08
C SER A 6 3.06 20.80 -10.42
N ILE A 7 2.65 19.97 -9.46
CA ILE A 7 3.52 19.04 -8.73
C ILE A 7 4.02 17.94 -9.66
N GLU A 8 3.12 17.35 -10.45
CA GLU A 8 3.47 16.29 -11.40
C GLU A 8 4.53 16.75 -12.41
N ARG A 9 4.40 17.96 -12.95
CA ARG A 9 5.38 18.52 -13.89
C ARG A 9 6.74 18.73 -13.24
N GLN A 10 6.77 19.19 -11.99
CA GLN A 10 8.01 19.34 -11.25
C GLN A 10 8.67 17.97 -11.02
N PHE A 11 7.89 16.96 -10.62
CA PHE A 11 8.38 15.60 -10.41
C PHE A 11 8.99 14.99 -11.68
N VAL A 12 8.32 15.13 -12.83
CA VAL A 12 8.84 14.66 -14.13
C VAL A 12 10.15 15.35 -14.50
N ARG A 13 10.29 16.65 -14.21
CA ARG A 13 11.52 17.39 -14.48
C ARG A 13 12.68 16.89 -13.62
N GLU A 14 12.46 16.64 -12.34
CA GLU A 14 13.49 16.08 -11.45
C GLU A 14 13.92 14.68 -11.92
N ILE A 15 12.97 13.81 -12.26
CA ILE A 15 13.27 12.46 -12.77
C ILE A 15 14.15 12.51 -14.01
N ARG A 16 13.86 13.42 -14.95
CA ARG A 16 14.63 13.56 -16.19
C ARG A 16 16.06 14.08 -15.96
N ALA A 17 16.34 14.68 -14.82
CA ALA A 17 17.68 15.17 -14.47
C ALA A 17 18.54 14.09 -13.78
N ILE A 18 17.96 12.95 -13.43
CA ILE A 18 18.66 11.85 -12.76
C ILE A 18 19.42 11.01 -13.80
N PRO A 19 20.69 10.66 -13.54
CA PRO A 19 21.43 9.76 -14.43
C PRO A 19 20.77 8.39 -14.55
N ASP A 20 20.84 7.80 -15.75
CA ASP A 20 20.13 6.57 -16.09
C ASP A 20 20.46 5.40 -15.16
N GLU A 21 21.70 5.32 -14.64
CA GLU A 21 22.11 4.27 -13.71
C GLU A 21 21.31 4.24 -12.38
N TYR A 22 20.68 5.35 -11.99
CA TYR A 22 19.90 5.46 -10.75
C TYR A 22 18.40 5.31 -10.96
N LEU A 23 17.91 5.37 -12.21
CA LEU A 23 16.48 5.25 -12.53
C LEU A 23 15.86 3.92 -12.05
N PRO A 24 16.53 2.75 -12.14
CA PRO A 24 15.97 1.50 -11.62
C PRO A 24 15.67 1.55 -10.12
N ASN A 25 16.59 2.12 -9.33
CA ASN A 25 16.41 2.26 -7.88
C ASN A 25 15.29 3.24 -7.55
N LEU A 26 15.20 4.36 -8.27
CA LEU A 26 14.10 5.31 -8.10
C LEU A 26 12.75 4.69 -8.42
N LEU A 27 12.67 3.89 -9.49
CA LEU A 27 11.45 3.17 -9.84
C LEU A 27 11.00 2.21 -8.72
N GLN A 28 11.95 1.53 -8.07
CA GLN A 28 11.65 0.69 -6.92
C GLN A 28 11.10 1.51 -5.74
N ILE A 29 11.69 2.66 -5.42
CA ILE A 29 11.22 3.55 -4.36
C ILE A 29 9.79 4.04 -4.65
N VAL A 30 9.50 4.48 -5.87
CA VAL A 30 8.16 4.95 -6.26
C VAL A 30 7.12 3.84 -6.14
N ARG A 31 7.47 2.60 -6.53
CA ARG A 31 6.59 1.43 -6.35
C ARG A 31 6.32 1.16 -4.87
N LEU A 32 7.37 1.09 -4.05
CA LEU A 32 7.23 0.90 -2.59
C LEU A 32 6.37 1.99 -1.96
N TYR A 33 6.58 3.25 -2.34
CA TYR A 33 5.78 4.36 -1.82
C TYR A 33 4.31 4.24 -2.22
N ARG A 34 4.03 4.00 -3.51
CA ARG A 34 2.66 3.76 -4.00
C ARG A 34 1.97 2.64 -3.22
N ASP A 35 2.66 1.53 -3.03
CA ASP A 35 2.09 0.37 -2.34
C ASP A 35 1.87 0.70 -0.85
N SER A 36 2.77 1.47 -0.21
CA SER A 36 2.61 1.91 1.18
C SER A 36 1.42 2.86 1.42
N VAL A 37 1.10 3.72 0.44
CA VAL A 37 -0.04 4.65 0.54
C VAL A 37 -1.35 4.05 0.01
N ALA A 38 -1.26 3.00 -0.81
CA ALA A 38 -2.42 2.27 -1.32
C ALA A 38 -2.94 1.23 -0.32
N LEU A 39 -2.13 0.80 0.64
CA LEU A 39 -2.61 0.03 1.79
C LEU A 39 -3.61 0.90 2.57
N LYS A 40 -4.78 0.31 2.90
CA LYS A 40 -5.69 0.93 3.88
C LYS A 40 -4.84 1.31 5.10
N PRO A 41 -4.95 2.55 5.62
CA PRO A 41 -4.26 2.93 6.83
C PRO A 41 -4.44 1.84 7.89
N ALA A 42 -3.37 1.43 8.56
CA ALA A 42 -3.45 0.40 9.60
C ALA A 42 -4.53 0.74 10.65
N GLU A 43 -4.75 2.03 10.88
CA GLU A 43 -5.84 2.55 11.71
C GLU A 43 -7.24 2.16 11.18
N GLU A 44 -7.49 2.27 9.87
CA GLU A 44 -8.76 1.88 9.26
C GLU A 44 -8.96 0.37 9.31
N CYS A 45 -7.92 -0.41 8.99
CA CYS A 45 -7.95 -1.88 9.13
C CYS A 45 -8.25 -2.30 10.57
N PHE A 46 -7.61 -1.66 11.55
CA PHE A 46 -7.82 -1.96 12.97
C PHE A 46 -9.24 -1.56 13.40
N ARG A 47 -9.73 -0.40 12.95
CA ARG A 47 -11.09 0.07 13.28
C ARG A 47 -12.16 -0.85 12.71
N GLU A 48 -11.97 -1.35 11.49
CA GLU A 48 -12.84 -2.37 10.88
C GLU A 48 -12.78 -3.67 11.68
N GLY A 49 -11.59 -4.25 11.88
CA GLY A 49 -11.44 -5.50 12.64
C GLY A 49 -11.95 -5.42 14.08
N TRP A 50 -11.84 -4.27 14.74
CA TRP A 50 -12.39 -4.05 16.07
C TRP A 50 -13.92 -4.07 16.07
N ARG A 51 -14.55 -3.50 15.03
CA ARG A 51 -16.00 -3.53 14.85
C ARG A 51 -16.50 -4.96 14.59
N ASP A 52 -15.78 -5.71 13.76
CA ASP A 52 -16.13 -7.08 13.40
C ASP A 52 -16.04 -7.98 14.65
N ALA A 53 -15.00 -7.78 15.47
CA ALA A 53 -14.88 -8.43 16.78
C ALA A 53 -16.06 -8.12 17.72
N LEU A 54 -16.49 -6.86 17.82
CA LEU A 54 -17.64 -6.47 18.65
C LEU A 54 -18.97 -7.05 18.14
N ARG A 55 -19.08 -7.35 16.84
CA ARG A 55 -20.27 -7.96 16.22
C ARG A 55 -20.26 -9.49 16.26
N GLY A 56 -19.17 -10.10 16.70
CA GLY A 56 -18.97 -11.55 16.62
C GLY A 56 -18.75 -12.03 15.18
N GLU A 57 -18.38 -11.14 14.26
CA GLU A 57 -18.00 -11.45 12.88
C GLU A 57 -16.53 -11.94 12.87
N THR A 58 -16.25 -12.97 13.66
CA THR A 58 -14.92 -13.56 13.83
C THR A 58 -14.93 -15.05 13.53
N ILE A 59 -13.77 -15.58 13.15
CA ILE A 59 -13.54 -17.00 12.93
C ILE A 59 -12.59 -17.48 14.02
N ALA A 60 -12.81 -18.66 14.60
CA ALA A 60 -11.91 -19.18 15.61
C ALA A 60 -10.55 -19.50 14.99
N VAL A 61 -9.46 -19.30 15.74
CA VAL A 61 -8.10 -19.58 15.24
C VAL A 61 -7.94 -21.06 14.84
N SER A 62 -8.66 -21.97 15.52
CA SER A 62 -8.70 -23.40 15.17
C SER A 62 -9.31 -23.67 13.80
N GLU A 63 -10.21 -22.79 13.32
CA GLU A 63 -10.93 -22.95 12.05
C GLU A 63 -10.18 -22.29 10.88
N LEU A 64 -9.14 -21.48 11.16
CA LEU A 64 -8.39 -20.73 10.13
C LEU A 64 -7.73 -21.63 9.08
N TRP A 65 -7.42 -22.87 9.46
CA TRP A 65 -6.72 -23.85 8.62
C TRP A 65 -7.67 -24.89 8.01
N GLU A 66 -8.98 -24.81 8.27
CA GLU A 66 -9.94 -25.73 7.69
C GLU A 66 -9.95 -25.58 6.15
N GLY A 67 -9.72 -26.69 5.45
CA GLY A 67 -9.68 -26.71 3.98
C GLY A 67 -8.35 -26.27 3.35
N ILE A 68 -7.33 -25.95 4.15
CA ILE A 68 -5.95 -25.81 3.69
C ILE A 68 -5.23 -27.11 4.03
N ASP A 69 -5.28 -28.09 3.13
CA ASP A 69 -4.48 -29.31 3.27
C ASP A 69 -3.00 -28.95 3.11
N ALA A 70 -2.23 -29.06 4.20
CA ALA A 70 -0.79 -29.00 4.19
C ALA A 70 -0.24 -30.39 3.82
N GLU A 71 -0.26 -30.73 2.54
CA GLU A 71 0.58 -31.80 1.98
C GLU A 71 1.96 -31.29 1.59
#